data_AF-A0A3S0L981-F1
#
_entry.id   AF-A0A3S0L981-F1
#
_cell.length_a   1.000
_cell.length_b   1.000
_cell.length_c   1.000
_cell.angle_alpha   90.00
_cell.angle_beta   90.00
_cell.angle_gamma   90.00
#
_symmetry.space_group_name_H-M   'P 1'
#
loop_
_entity.id
_entity.type
_entity.pdbx_description
1 polymer ?
#
loop_
_entity_poly.entity_id
_entity_poly.type
_entity_poly.pdbx_seq_one_letter_code
_entity_poly.pdbx_strand_id
1 'polypeptide(L)'
;MRTHLNMLKRNYYDWRYWNHLYRTMQHSINNITVSNETLVPYISKPGIAFSFDDSARILDWCKYGIELFGYYDVKATFNVNGVHTIEGRRDHTQEEIDMLLELQSNGHEIAHHGYKHRNANKYCAEFGMVKWIEDEIKKLFSWMDLQSHSKNKEKFRKTVSFAYPYFSYSEKMNKEIIPKYYKVARGHLIGGNLIDFNSTGVVPSLCIDSHLLREPSNVNKILKFAKMACKNIIFTSHSILPEEAKWEEFGWELTENEGRWRTSPRVIQYIIDEARKLDMEFYTTAEIGGVATFIDPHFESCVRKKLHISEDKWILIHELMSVKELDLRNQNIKSLDGIQYFINLEKLNISQNQITDLRLLEKLPKLKHVKKDEYLFDQAVKN
;
A
#
# COMPACT_ATOMS: atom_id res chain seq x y z
N MET A 1 -33.71 -26.28 -9.99
CA MET A 1 -34.06 -26.21 -8.54
C MET A 1 -32.82 -26.17 -7.65
N ARG A 2 -31.88 -27.15 -7.75
CA ARG A 2 -30.64 -27.20 -6.94
C ARG A 2 -29.68 -26.02 -7.18
N THR A 3 -29.59 -25.56 -8.42
CA THR A 3 -28.80 -24.37 -8.84
C THR A 3 -29.37 -23.07 -8.28
N HIS A 4 -30.69 -22.89 -8.36
CA HIS A 4 -31.39 -21.72 -7.83
C HIS A 4 -31.28 -21.63 -6.30
N LEU A 5 -31.43 -22.76 -5.58
CA LEU A 5 -31.25 -22.81 -4.13
C LEU A 5 -29.81 -22.48 -3.71
N ASN A 6 -28.81 -22.95 -4.47
CA ASN A 6 -27.40 -22.62 -4.20
C ASN A 6 -27.11 -21.13 -4.43
N MET A 7 -27.69 -20.53 -5.46
CA MET A 7 -27.60 -19.09 -5.71
C MET A 7 -28.23 -18.28 -4.57
N LEU A 8 -29.44 -18.62 -4.14
CA LEU A 8 -30.13 -17.96 -3.02
C LEU A 8 -29.34 -18.07 -1.71
N LYS A 9 -28.81 -19.25 -1.39
CA LYS A 9 -27.96 -19.46 -0.21
C LYS A 9 -26.73 -18.56 -0.26
N ARG A 10 -26.04 -18.52 -1.40
CA ARG A 10 -24.86 -17.70 -1.58
C ARG A 10 -25.18 -16.20 -1.45
N ASN A 11 -26.26 -15.71 -2.06
CA ASN A 11 -26.70 -14.33 -1.92
C ASN A 11 -27.01 -13.96 -0.46
N TYR A 12 -27.61 -14.89 0.30
CA TYR A 12 -27.86 -14.69 1.73
C TYR A 12 -26.55 -14.58 2.53
N TYR A 13 -25.55 -15.42 2.26
CA TYR A 13 -24.24 -15.32 2.93
C TYR A 13 -23.54 -14.01 2.63
N ASP A 14 -23.55 -13.57 1.36
CA ASP A 14 -22.94 -12.30 0.96
C ASP A 14 -23.64 -11.13 1.66
N TRP A 15 -24.98 -11.08 1.60
CA TRP A 15 -25.77 -10.07 2.30
C TRP A 15 -25.49 -10.06 3.81
N ARG A 16 -25.39 -11.24 4.44
CA ARG A 16 -25.12 -11.35 5.88
C ARG A 16 -23.72 -10.84 6.24
N TYR A 17 -22.71 -11.18 5.44
CA TYR A 17 -21.33 -10.74 5.64
C TYR A 17 -21.22 -9.22 5.57
N TRP A 18 -21.70 -8.61 4.48
CA TRP A 18 -21.61 -7.16 4.27
C TRP A 18 -22.45 -6.38 5.28
N ASN A 19 -23.63 -6.85 5.67
CA ASN A 19 -24.41 -6.19 6.72
C ASN A 19 -23.75 -6.29 8.10
N HIS A 20 -23.12 -7.41 8.42
CA HIS A 20 -22.36 -7.51 9.66
C HIS A 20 -21.21 -6.50 9.68
N LEU A 21 -20.44 -6.43 8.59
CA LEU A 21 -19.36 -5.46 8.41
C LEU A 21 -19.87 -4.01 8.52
N TYR A 22 -20.97 -3.66 7.87
CA TYR A 22 -21.54 -2.31 7.99
C TYR A 22 -21.93 -1.95 9.43
N ARG A 23 -22.47 -2.91 10.19
CA ARG A 23 -22.87 -2.68 11.58
C ARG A 23 -21.65 -2.45 12.48
N THR A 24 -20.58 -3.23 12.31
CA THR A 24 -19.36 -3.06 13.11
C THR A 24 -18.68 -1.73 12.82
N MET A 25 -18.60 -1.33 11.55
CA MET A 25 -18.10 -0.02 11.15
C MET A 25 -18.97 1.12 11.71
N GLN A 26 -20.29 1.06 11.53
CA GLN A 26 -21.20 2.08 12.03
C GLN A 26 -21.09 2.25 13.54
N HIS A 27 -21.01 1.15 14.30
CA HIS A 27 -20.84 1.20 15.74
C HIS A 27 -19.52 1.90 16.15
N SER A 28 -18.44 1.66 15.41
CA SER A 28 -17.16 2.33 15.66
C SER A 28 -17.19 3.84 15.39
N ILE A 29 -18.06 4.28 14.47
CA ILE A 29 -18.18 5.70 14.07
C ILE A 29 -19.09 6.48 15.01
N ASN A 30 -20.12 5.86 15.58
CA ASN A 30 -21.08 6.55 16.46
C ASN A 30 -20.45 7.20 17.71
N ASN A 31 -19.21 6.82 18.04
CA ASN A 31 -18.45 7.39 19.17
C ASN A 31 -17.39 8.41 18.73
N ILE A 32 -17.29 8.74 17.44
CA ILE A 32 -16.32 9.70 16.91
C ILE A 32 -16.96 11.09 16.94
N THR A 33 -16.41 11.97 17.77
CA THR A 33 -16.67 13.40 17.63
C THR A 33 -16.01 13.85 16.34
N VAL A 34 -16.79 14.27 15.34
CA VAL A 34 -16.25 14.84 14.09
C VAL A 34 -15.39 16.04 14.49
N SER A 35 -14.07 15.91 14.38
CA SER A 35 -13.18 17.03 14.65
C SER A 35 -13.39 18.06 13.54
N ASN A 36 -13.57 19.33 13.91
CA ASN A 36 -13.51 20.45 12.97
C ASN A 36 -12.05 20.72 12.54
N GLU A 37 -11.14 19.74 12.65
CA GLU A 37 -9.77 19.89 12.20
C GLU A 37 -9.78 20.07 10.70
N THR A 38 -9.19 21.18 10.25
CA THR A 38 -9.01 21.46 8.84
C THR A 38 -8.27 20.30 8.20
N LEU A 39 -8.93 19.60 7.26
CA LEU A 39 -8.30 18.53 6.49
C LEU A 39 -7.04 19.09 5.83
N VAL A 40 -5.89 18.66 6.34
CA VAL A 40 -4.59 18.90 5.76
C VAL A 40 -4.50 18.07 4.48
N PRO A 41 -4.21 18.69 3.31
CA PRO A 41 -3.99 17.97 2.06
C PRO A 41 -3.02 16.81 2.26
N TYR A 42 -3.39 15.65 1.72
CA TYR A 42 -2.65 14.38 1.80
C TYR A 42 -2.49 13.73 3.19
N ILE A 43 -2.28 14.46 4.28
CA ILE A 43 -1.88 13.84 5.58
C ILE A 43 -3.09 13.44 6.44
N SER A 44 -4.18 14.21 6.39
CA SER A 44 -5.39 13.91 7.16
C SER A 44 -6.62 13.71 6.28
N LYS A 45 -6.40 13.61 4.97
CA LYS A 45 -7.45 13.34 4.00
C LYS A 45 -7.80 11.85 4.06
N PRO A 46 -9.08 11.48 4.26
CA PRO A 46 -9.46 10.07 4.27
C PRO A 46 -9.11 9.43 2.93
N GLY A 47 -8.58 8.22 2.97
CA GLY A 47 -8.09 7.54 1.77
C GLY A 47 -8.29 6.04 1.80
N ILE A 48 -7.83 5.42 0.73
CA ILE A 48 -7.79 3.97 0.59
C ILE A 48 -6.36 3.53 0.26
N ALA A 49 -6.06 2.28 0.57
CA ALA A 49 -4.86 1.61 0.10
C ALA A 49 -5.22 0.24 -0.46
N PHE A 50 -4.64 -0.11 -1.60
CA PHE A 50 -4.69 -1.47 -2.12
C PHE A 50 -3.46 -2.25 -1.61
N SER A 51 -3.67 -3.48 -1.18
CA SER A 51 -2.62 -4.36 -0.67
C SER A 51 -2.74 -5.73 -1.34
N PHE A 52 -1.74 -6.10 -2.13
CA PHE A 52 -1.73 -7.31 -2.93
C PHE A 52 -0.82 -8.38 -2.34
N ASP A 53 -1.34 -9.58 -2.13
CA ASP A 53 -0.61 -10.69 -1.50
C ASP A 53 -0.12 -11.74 -2.50
N ASP A 54 0.95 -12.42 -2.10
CA ASP A 54 1.63 -13.53 -2.77
C ASP A 54 2.52 -13.16 -3.96
N SER A 55 3.82 -13.35 -3.81
CA SER A 55 4.80 -13.15 -4.89
C SER A 55 4.55 -14.00 -6.13
N ALA A 56 3.77 -15.08 -6.03
CA ALA A 56 3.42 -15.84 -7.23
C ALA A 56 2.60 -15.00 -8.23
N ARG A 57 1.92 -13.94 -7.75
CA ARG A 57 1.01 -13.12 -8.58
C ARG A 57 1.70 -11.91 -9.22
N ILE A 58 3.04 -11.81 -9.19
CA ILE A 58 3.79 -10.67 -9.74
C ILE A 58 3.41 -10.38 -11.19
N LEU A 59 3.33 -11.41 -12.03
CA LEU A 59 2.94 -11.25 -13.43
C LEU A 59 1.53 -10.66 -13.58
N ASP A 60 0.58 -11.09 -12.75
CA ASP A 60 -0.80 -10.61 -12.79
C ASP A 60 -0.87 -9.11 -12.43
N TRP A 61 -0.14 -8.72 -11.38
CA TRP A 61 -0.06 -7.33 -10.94
C TRP A 61 0.50 -6.42 -12.02
N CYS A 62 1.60 -6.81 -12.65
CA CYS A 62 2.25 -5.98 -13.64
C CYS A 62 1.46 -5.96 -14.95
N LYS A 63 0.95 -7.11 -15.40
CA LYS A 63 0.25 -7.22 -16.68
C LYS A 63 -1.11 -6.54 -16.67
N TYR A 64 -1.86 -6.63 -15.56
CA TYR A 64 -3.25 -6.15 -15.50
C TYR A 64 -3.48 -5.00 -14.51
N GLY A 65 -2.49 -4.66 -13.68
CA GLY A 65 -2.60 -3.61 -12.66
C GLY A 65 -1.94 -2.28 -13.01
N ILE A 66 -0.81 -2.27 -13.75
CA ILE A 66 0.00 -1.06 -13.98
C ILE A 66 -0.84 0.10 -14.55
N GLU A 67 -1.70 -0.18 -15.54
CA GLU A 67 -2.54 0.85 -16.15
C GLU A 67 -3.59 1.43 -15.19
N LEU A 68 -4.10 0.62 -14.25
CA LEU A 68 -5.09 1.05 -13.25
C LEU A 68 -4.49 2.02 -12.24
N PHE A 69 -3.21 1.81 -11.91
CA PHE A 69 -2.56 2.58 -10.86
C PHE A 69 -2.06 3.94 -11.34
N GLY A 70 -1.78 4.06 -12.64
CA GLY A 70 -1.26 5.29 -13.24
C GLY A 70 0.11 5.69 -12.68
N TYR A 71 0.79 6.60 -13.36
CA TYR A 71 2.08 7.12 -12.88
C TYR A 71 1.84 8.09 -11.72
N TYR A 72 1.96 7.58 -10.48
CA TYR A 72 1.84 8.31 -9.19
C TYR A 72 0.43 8.72 -8.74
N ASP A 73 -0.63 8.27 -9.41
CA ASP A 73 -2.01 8.66 -9.11
C ASP A 73 -2.63 7.77 -8.02
N VAL A 74 -2.59 6.45 -8.23
CA VAL A 74 -3.06 5.45 -7.27
C VAL A 74 -1.88 4.63 -6.77
N LYS A 75 -1.54 4.80 -5.49
CA LYS A 75 -0.48 3.99 -4.85
C LYS A 75 -1.05 2.69 -4.30
N ALA A 76 -0.21 1.65 -4.27
CA ALA A 76 -0.54 0.32 -3.80
C ALA A 76 0.64 -0.30 -3.04
N THR A 77 0.37 -1.34 -2.27
CA THR A 77 1.35 -2.16 -1.56
C THR A 77 1.34 -3.58 -2.14
N PHE A 78 2.51 -4.12 -2.47
CA PHE A 78 2.69 -5.49 -2.94
C PHE A 78 3.48 -6.27 -1.88
N ASN A 79 2.83 -7.24 -1.23
CA ASN A 79 3.39 -8.03 -0.15
C ASN A 79 4.09 -9.27 -0.72
N VAL A 80 5.41 -9.31 -0.62
CA VAL A 80 6.25 -10.34 -1.22
C VAL A 80 6.83 -11.33 -0.20
N ASN A 81 6.73 -12.60 -0.56
CA ASN A 81 7.45 -13.72 0.04
C ASN A 81 8.68 -14.09 -0.80
N GLY A 82 9.70 -14.67 -0.18
CA GLY A 82 11.01 -14.90 -0.80
C GLY A 82 11.12 -16.13 -1.69
N VAL A 83 10.03 -16.88 -1.88
CA VAL A 83 9.94 -18.05 -2.78
C VAL A 83 8.62 -18.02 -3.55
N HIS A 84 8.60 -18.45 -4.79
CA HIS A 84 7.38 -18.50 -5.62
C HIS A 84 6.47 -19.66 -5.19
N THR A 85 5.35 -19.39 -4.54
CA THR A 85 4.58 -20.42 -3.81
C THR A 85 3.87 -21.46 -4.67
N ILE A 86 3.70 -21.22 -5.97
CA ILE A 86 2.75 -21.98 -6.81
C ILE A 86 3.43 -22.81 -7.93
N GLU A 87 4.72 -22.59 -8.19
CA GLU A 87 5.49 -23.30 -9.23
C GLU A 87 6.60 -24.10 -8.58
N GLY A 88 6.23 -25.18 -7.88
CA GLY A 88 7.20 -26.04 -7.20
C GLY A 88 7.99 -25.37 -6.08
N ARG A 89 7.51 -24.22 -5.57
CA ARG A 89 8.18 -23.44 -4.53
C ARG A 89 9.60 -22.98 -4.93
N ARG A 90 9.77 -22.66 -6.22
CA ARG A 90 11.02 -22.18 -6.82
C ARG A 90 11.44 -20.81 -6.28
N ASP A 91 12.69 -20.45 -6.57
CA ASP A 91 13.16 -19.07 -6.39
C ASP A 91 12.56 -18.15 -7.47
N HIS A 92 12.52 -16.86 -7.17
CA HIS A 92 12.11 -15.84 -8.13
C HIS A 92 13.15 -15.71 -9.24
N THR A 93 12.67 -15.51 -10.46
CA THR A 93 13.49 -15.14 -11.61
C THR A 93 13.96 -13.70 -11.49
N GLN A 94 15.04 -13.34 -12.18
CA GLN A 94 15.50 -11.95 -12.24
C GLN A 94 14.45 -11.03 -12.88
N GLU A 95 13.64 -11.53 -13.81
CA GLU A 95 12.54 -10.77 -14.41
C GLU A 95 11.47 -10.40 -13.38
N GLU A 96 11.05 -11.33 -12.53
CA GLU A 96 10.11 -11.04 -11.42
C GLU A 96 10.69 -10.01 -10.43
N ILE A 97 12.00 -10.07 -10.15
CA ILE A 97 12.69 -9.08 -9.32
C ILE A 97 12.69 -7.69 -9.99
N ASP A 98 13.00 -7.63 -11.29
CA ASP A 98 12.97 -6.38 -12.05
C ASP A 98 11.56 -5.78 -12.05
N MET A 99 10.52 -6.59 -12.25
CA MET A 99 9.11 -6.17 -12.21
C MET A 99 8.70 -5.58 -10.85
N LEU A 100 9.14 -6.19 -9.74
CA LEU A 100 8.90 -5.63 -8.41
C LEU A 100 9.58 -4.27 -8.21
N LEU A 101 10.80 -4.11 -8.73
CA LEU A 101 11.53 -2.84 -8.63
C LEU A 101 10.98 -1.79 -9.60
N GLU A 102 10.40 -2.20 -10.72
CA GLU A 102 9.61 -1.33 -11.58
C GLU A 102 8.35 -0.83 -10.85
N LEU A 103 7.60 -1.71 -10.16
CA LEU A 103 6.46 -1.31 -9.31
C LEU A 103 6.91 -0.30 -8.22
N GLN A 104 8.04 -0.56 -7.57
CA GLN A 104 8.63 0.37 -6.59
C GLN A 104 8.95 1.73 -7.21
N SER A 105 9.59 1.75 -8.39
CA SER A 105 9.94 2.99 -9.10
C SER A 105 8.71 3.75 -9.62
N ASN A 106 7.54 3.12 -9.63
CA ASN A 106 6.26 3.76 -9.94
C ASN A 106 5.49 4.24 -8.69
N GLY A 107 6.11 4.17 -7.50
CA GLY A 107 5.55 4.73 -6.26
C GLY A 107 4.76 3.76 -5.42
N HIS A 108 4.86 2.47 -5.73
CA HIS A 108 4.25 1.42 -4.94
C HIS A 108 5.19 0.95 -3.83
N GLU A 109 4.61 0.47 -2.75
CA GLU A 109 5.37 -0.15 -1.66
C GLU A 109 5.60 -1.62 -1.98
N ILE A 110 6.83 -2.08 -1.81
CA ILE A 110 7.14 -3.52 -1.71
C ILE A 110 7.26 -3.86 -0.23
N ALA A 111 6.35 -4.68 0.26
CA ALA A 111 6.18 -5.04 1.67
C ALA A 111 6.50 -6.52 1.90
N HIS A 112 6.69 -6.93 3.16
CA HIS A 112 7.03 -8.33 3.47
C HIS A 112 5.78 -9.20 3.65
N HIS A 113 5.86 -10.45 3.16
CA HIS A 113 4.84 -11.49 3.34
C HIS A 113 5.40 -12.83 3.86
N GLY A 114 6.55 -12.79 4.54
CA GLY A 114 7.22 -13.96 5.12
C GLY A 114 7.98 -14.78 4.08
N TYR A 115 9.15 -15.32 4.45
CA TYR A 115 10.05 -15.93 3.46
C TYR A 115 9.42 -17.13 2.71
N LYS A 116 8.85 -18.12 3.40
CA LYS A 116 8.22 -19.31 2.80
C LYS A 116 6.69 -19.25 2.79
N HIS A 117 6.09 -18.10 3.12
CA HIS A 117 4.64 -17.96 3.22
C HIS A 117 4.03 -18.99 4.20
N ARG A 118 4.62 -19.13 5.40
CA ARG A 118 4.17 -20.09 6.41
C ARG A 118 3.17 -19.45 7.38
N ASN A 119 2.15 -20.22 7.77
CA ASN A 119 1.19 -19.81 8.80
C ASN A 119 1.91 -19.62 10.14
N ALA A 120 1.95 -18.38 10.65
CA ALA A 120 2.78 -18.04 11.81
C ALA A 120 2.35 -18.76 13.09
N ASN A 121 1.03 -18.85 13.37
CA ASN A 121 0.53 -19.52 14.58
C ASN A 121 0.86 -21.02 14.57
N LYS A 122 0.61 -21.71 13.45
CA LYS A 122 0.96 -23.13 13.31
C LYS A 122 2.47 -23.35 13.46
N TYR A 123 3.27 -22.54 12.77
CA TYR A 123 4.72 -22.65 12.84
C TYR A 123 5.27 -22.41 14.25
N CYS A 124 4.76 -21.39 14.94
CA CYS A 124 5.19 -21.07 16.29
C CYS A 124 4.74 -22.11 17.32
N ALA A 125 3.60 -22.76 17.13
CA ALA A 125 3.15 -23.85 17.98
C ALA A 125 4.08 -25.07 17.89
N GLU A 126 4.65 -25.33 16.71
CA GLU A 126 5.52 -26.49 16.47
C GLU A 126 7.00 -26.19 16.77
N PHE A 127 7.50 -25.03 16.33
CA PHE A 127 8.93 -24.72 16.33
C PHE A 127 9.32 -23.53 17.22
N GLY A 128 8.34 -22.82 17.78
CA GLY A 128 8.57 -21.62 18.57
C GLY A 128 8.75 -20.34 17.74
N MET A 129 8.44 -19.21 18.39
CA MET A 129 8.42 -17.88 17.77
C MET A 129 9.80 -17.35 17.38
N VAL A 130 10.85 -17.66 18.15
CA VAL A 130 12.23 -17.24 17.83
C VAL A 130 12.66 -17.85 16.49
N LYS A 131 12.37 -19.14 16.29
CA LYS A 131 12.66 -19.83 15.05
C LYS A 131 11.82 -19.32 13.89
N TRP A 132 10.54 -19.00 14.13
CA TRP A 132 9.69 -18.36 13.13
C TRP A 132 10.26 -17.02 12.65
N ILE A 133 10.68 -16.14 13.57
CA ILE A 133 11.28 -14.83 13.23
C ILE A 133 12.56 -15.02 12.42
N GLU A 134 13.40 -15.97 12.80
CA GLU A 134 14.63 -16.27 12.05
C GLU A 134 14.31 -16.75 10.62
N ASP A 135 13.43 -17.74 10.49
CA ASP A 135 13.22 -18.42 9.22
C ASP A 135 12.26 -17.70 8.26
N GLU A 136 11.36 -16.84 8.76
CA GLU A 136 10.37 -16.12 7.94
C GLU A 136 10.63 -14.62 7.83
N ILE A 137 11.10 -13.96 8.90
CA ILE A 137 11.24 -12.49 8.94
C ILE A 137 12.65 -12.10 8.53
N LYS A 138 13.66 -12.50 9.30
CA LYS A 138 15.06 -12.13 9.05
C LYS A 138 15.57 -12.71 7.74
N LYS A 139 15.23 -13.97 7.45
CA LYS A 139 15.60 -14.59 6.18
C LYS A 139 15.04 -13.84 4.97
N LEU A 140 13.84 -13.29 5.08
CA LEU A 140 13.27 -12.45 4.01
C LEU A 140 14.03 -11.13 3.86
N PHE A 141 14.39 -10.46 4.97
CA PHE A 141 15.28 -9.28 4.91
C PHE A 141 16.59 -9.60 4.19
N SER A 142 17.30 -10.65 4.63
CA SER A 142 18.56 -11.04 4.00
C SER A 142 18.39 -11.41 2.52
N TRP A 143 17.27 -12.02 2.14
CA TRP A 143 16.97 -12.31 0.74
C TRP A 143 16.75 -11.03 -0.07
N MET A 144 15.97 -10.06 0.44
CA MET A 144 15.70 -8.79 -0.24
C MET A 144 16.97 -7.94 -0.40
N ASP A 145 17.88 -7.94 0.60
CA ASP A 145 19.15 -7.18 0.56
C ASP A 145 20.09 -7.62 -0.57
N LEU A 146 19.96 -8.87 -1.01
CA LEU A 146 20.72 -9.48 -2.09
C LEU A 146 20.14 -9.17 -3.48
N GLN A 147 18.90 -8.70 -3.56
CA GLN A 147 18.24 -8.43 -4.83
C GLN A 147 18.59 -7.04 -5.34
N SER A 148 18.65 -6.90 -6.67
CA SER A 148 18.74 -5.62 -7.35
C SER A 148 18.19 -5.74 -8.76
N HIS A 149 17.76 -4.61 -9.30
CA HIS A 149 17.27 -4.54 -10.67
C HIS A 149 18.44 -4.79 -11.62
N SER A 150 18.24 -5.65 -12.63
CA SER A 150 19.29 -6.14 -13.53
C SER A 150 20.02 -5.02 -14.28
N LYS A 151 19.29 -4.00 -14.75
CA LYS A 151 19.79 -2.84 -15.50
C LYS A 151 20.35 -1.71 -14.63
N ASN A 152 19.53 -1.09 -13.78
CA ASN A 152 19.91 0.13 -13.06
C ASN A 152 20.52 -0.12 -11.67
N LYS A 153 20.55 -1.40 -11.21
CA LYS A 153 21.07 -1.82 -9.91
C LYS A 153 20.36 -1.22 -8.69
N GLU A 154 19.17 -0.65 -8.88
CA GLU A 154 18.31 -0.23 -7.77
C GLU A 154 18.01 -1.43 -6.87
N LYS A 155 17.99 -1.19 -5.55
CA LYS A 155 17.65 -2.20 -4.54
C LYS A 155 16.26 -1.93 -4.00
N PHE A 156 15.69 -2.93 -3.33
CA PHE A 156 14.46 -2.71 -2.57
C PHE A 156 14.68 -1.66 -1.49
N ARG A 157 13.66 -0.81 -1.32
CA ARG A 157 13.60 0.17 -0.24
C ARG A 157 13.47 -0.53 1.10
N LYS A 158 13.80 0.21 2.16
CA LYS A 158 13.61 -0.27 3.52
C LYS A 158 12.14 -0.56 3.78
N THR A 159 11.83 -1.83 4.04
CA THR A 159 10.48 -2.29 4.32
C THR A 159 9.86 -1.56 5.52
N VAL A 160 8.57 -1.24 5.41
CA VAL A 160 7.78 -0.59 6.46
C VAL A 160 6.70 -1.51 7.00
N SER A 161 5.96 -2.19 6.12
CA SER A 161 4.81 -3.00 6.48
C SER A 161 5.03 -4.50 6.29
N PHE A 162 4.26 -5.28 7.05
CA PHE A 162 4.23 -6.74 6.98
C PHE A 162 2.80 -7.25 6.84
N ALA A 163 2.54 -8.16 5.93
CA ALA A 163 1.30 -8.89 5.83
C ALA A 163 1.48 -10.31 6.38
N TYR A 164 0.61 -10.75 7.30
CA TYR A 164 0.65 -12.12 7.79
C TYR A 164 0.07 -13.10 6.76
N PRO A 165 0.83 -14.13 6.32
CA PRO A 165 0.26 -15.25 5.59
C PRO A 165 -0.98 -15.82 6.30
N TYR A 166 -2.05 -16.05 5.53
CA TYR A 166 -3.34 -16.56 6.03
C TYR A 166 -3.99 -15.71 7.12
N PHE A 167 -3.60 -14.44 7.26
CA PHE A 167 -4.04 -13.56 8.35
C PHE A 167 -3.79 -14.14 9.76
N SER A 168 -2.82 -15.04 9.88
CA SER A 168 -2.64 -15.84 11.09
C SER A 168 -1.54 -15.27 11.96
N TYR A 169 -1.92 -14.62 13.07
CA TYR A 169 -1.00 -14.00 14.02
C TYR A 169 -1.51 -14.11 15.46
N SER A 170 -0.69 -13.65 16.41
CA SER A 170 -1.05 -13.50 17.82
C SER A 170 -0.53 -12.17 18.36
N GLU A 171 -1.13 -11.68 19.46
CA GLU A 171 -0.68 -10.44 20.11
C GLU A 171 0.80 -10.50 20.53
N LYS A 172 1.25 -11.68 21.00
CA LYS A 172 2.65 -11.91 21.36
C LYS A 172 3.59 -11.71 20.16
N MET A 173 3.22 -12.21 18.98
CA MET A 173 4.00 -12.02 17.77
C MET A 173 4.05 -10.54 17.36
N ASN A 174 2.91 -9.85 17.43
CA ASN A 174 2.82 -8.43 17.09
C ASN A 174 3.76 -7.58 17.97
N LYS A 175 3.77 -7.82 19.28
CA LYS A 175 4.67 -7.14 20.23
C LYS A 175 6.15 -7.38 19.93
N GLU A 176 6.49 -8.50 19.30
CA GLU A 176 7.87 -8.85 18.98
C GLU A 176 8.32 -8.29 17.64
N ILE A 177 7.51 -8.42 16.58
CA ILE A 177 7.98 -8.08 15.23
C ILE A 177 7.79 -6.62 14.88
N ILE A 178 6.72 -5.98 15.37
CA ILE A 178 6.37 -4.62 14.95
C ILE A 178 7.46 -3.65 15.44
N PRO A 179 7.67 -3.41 16.74
CA PRO A 179 8.66 -2.41 17.17
C PRO A 179 10.11 -2.68 16.74
N LYS A 180 10.44 -3.92 16.31
CA LYS A 180 11.79 -4.32 15.90
C LYS A 180 12.02 -4.28 14.39
N TYR A 181 10.99 -4.54 13.58
CA TYR A 181 11.16 -4.73 12.13
C TYR A 181 10.16 -3.94 11.27
N TYR A 182 8.98 -3.58 11.79
CA TYR A 182 7.88 -3.03 10.99
C TYR A 182 7.11 -1.90 11.69
N LYS A 183 6.64 -0.91 10.95
CA LYS A 183 5.76 0.12 11.52
C LYS A 183 4.35 -0.45 11.74
N VAL A 184 3.87 -1.22 10.76
CA VAL A 184 2.52 -1.76 10.72
C VAL A 184 2.52 -3.22 10.26
N ALA A 185 1.60 -4.00 10.82
CA ALA A 185 1.32 -5.36 10.37
C ALA A 185 -0.14 -5.49 9.92
N ARG A 186 -0.39 -5.87 8.67
CA ARG A 186 -1.73 -6.02 8.12
C ARG A 186 -2.34 -7.35 8.56
N GLY A 187 -3.50 -7.26 9.22
CA GLY A 187 -4.38 -8.37 9.58
C GLY A 187 -5.66 -8.39 8.73
N HIS A 188 -6.62 -9.25 9.09
CA HIS A 188 -7.94 -9.30 8.43
C HIS A 188 -8.87 -8.22 9.02
N LEU A 189 -10.12 -8.55 9.30
CA LEU A 189 -11.07 -7.66 9.97
C LEU A 189 -10.74 -7.51 11.46
N ILE A 190 -10.66 -6.27 11.94
CA ILE A 190 -10.40 -5.91 13.35
C ILE A 190 -11.22 -4.67 13.70
N GLY A 191 -11.96 -4.75 14.81
CA GLY A 191 -12.73 -3.63 15.34
C GLY A 191 -13.64 -2.99 14.28
N GLY A 192 -13.46 -1.69 14.05
CA GLY A 192 -14.21 -0.90 13.08
C GLY A 192 -13.70 -0.96 11.64
N ASN A 193 -12.61 -1.69 11.35
CA ASN A 193 -12.02 -1.81 10.00
C ASN A 193 -11.65 -0.46 9.34
N LEU A 194 -11.38 0.54 10.17
CA LEU A 194 -10.94 1.88 9.79
C LEU A 194 -9.60 2.17 10.47
N ILE A 195 -8.76 2.92 9.78
CA ILE A 195 -7.35 3.10 10.16
C ILE A 195 -7.05 4.59 10.26
N ASP A 196 -6.47 5.01 11.38
CA ASP A 196 -5.98 6.37 11.54
C ASP A 196 -4.70 6.57 10.73
N PHE A 197 -4.47 7.78 10.21
CA PHE A 197 -3.19 8.09 9.59
C PHE A 197 -2.07 8.09 10.65
N ASN A 198 -0.83 7.78 10.27
CA ASN A 198 0.29 7.59 11.19
C ASN A 198 0.06 6.44 12.20
N SER A 199 -0.63 5.39 11.74
CA SER A 199 -0.88 4.19 12.56
C SER A 199 0.43 3.44 12.86
N THR A 200 0.49 2.80 14.03
CA THR A 200 1.54 1.85 14.40
C THR A 200 0.87 0.63 15.03
N GLY A 201 1.34 -0.58 14.71
CA GLY A 201 0.72 -1.81 15.20
C GLY A 201 -0.04 -2.56 14.12
N VAL A 202 -1.06 -3.33 14.54
CA VAL A 202 -1.85 -4.13 13.60
C VAL A 202 -2.91 -3.25 12.94
N VAL A 203 -2.99 -3.29 11.62
CA VAL A 203 -4.01 -2.60 10.84
C VAL A 203 -4.96 -3.59 10.17
N PRO A 204 -6.29 -3.35 10.19
CA PRO A 204 -7.25 -4.21 9.51
C PRO A 204 -7.15 -4.08 7.99
N SER A 205 -7.66 -5.09 7.28
CA SER A 205 -7.91 -5.03 5.84
C SER A 205 -9.16 -5.81 5.44
N LEU A 206 -9.75 -5.41 4.32
CA LEU A 206 -10.95 -6.01 3.76
C LEU A 206 -10.59 -6.75 2.48
N CYS A 207 -10.74 -8.07 2.46
CA CYS A 207 -10.49 -8.83 1.25
C CYS A 207 -11.57 -8.56 0.19
N ILE A 208 -11.14 -8.20 -1.02
CA ILE A 208 -11.99 -7.86 -2.18
C ILE A 208 -11.90 -8.88 -3.31
N ASP A 209 -11.26 -10.04 -3.06
CA ASP A 209 -11.24 -11.12 -4.04
C ASP A 209 -12.67 -11.57 -4.38
N SER A 210 -12.86 -12.01 -5.61
CA SER A 210 -14.16 -12.28 -6.26
C SER A 210 -15.08 -13.25 -5.51
N HIS A 211 -14.54 -14.13 -4.66
CA HIS A 211 -15.38 -15.00 -3.84
C HIS A 211 -16.02 -14.30 -2.63
N LEU A 212 -15.47 -13.15 -2.20
CA LEU A 212 -15.96 -12.32 -1.09
C LEU A 212 -16.67 -11.05 -1.57
N LEU A 213 -16.12 -10.37 -2.60
CA LEU A 213 -16.74 -9.19 -3.21
C LEU A 213 -17.30 -9.54 -4.60
N ARG A 214 -18.58 -9.94 -4.63
CA ARG A 214 -19.28 -10.21 -5.89
C ARG A 214 -19.89 -8.97 -6.53
N GLU A 215 -20.51 -8.13 -5.69
CA GLU A 215 -21.14 -6.89 -6.11
C GLU A 215 -20.23 -5.73 -5.70
N PRO A 216 -19.53 -5.08 -6.66
CA PRO A 216 -18.58 -4.00 -6.35
C PRO A 216 -19.20 -2.86 -5.54
N SER A 217 -20.49 -2.59 -5.75
CA SER A 217 -21.24 -1.56 -5.02
C SER A 217 -21.29 -1.76 -3.51
N ASN A 218 -20.98 -2.96 -3.00
CA ASN A 218 -20.91 -3.20 -1.56
C ASN A 218 -19.80 -2.39 -0.88
N VAL A 219 -18.77 -1.95 -1.60
CA VAL A 219 -17.72 -1.07 -1.05
C VAL A 219 -18.21 0.36 -0.82
N ASN A 220 -19.25 0.82 -1.54
CA ASN A 220 -19.68 2.23 -1.52
C ASN A 220 -20.04 2.70 -0.11
N LYS A 221 -20.70 1.85 0.68
CA LYS A 221 -21.07 2.19 2.07
C LYS A 221 -19.86 2.26 3.00
N ILE A 222 -18.86 1.41 2.77
CA ILE A 222 -17.60 1.39 3.52
C ILE A 222 -16.78 2.66 3.22
N LEU A 223 -16.68 3.05 1.94
CA LEU A 223 -16.01 4.29 1.55
C LEU A 223 -16.66 5.53 2.20
N LYS A 224 -18.01 5.59 2.21
CA LYS A 224 -18.75 6.65 2.90
C LYS A 224 -18.46 6.67 4.40
N PHE A 225 -18.42 5.51 5.05
CA PHE A 225 -18.08 5.39 6.46
C PHE A 225 -16.67 5.88 6.77
N ALA A 226 -15.67 5.54 5.95
CA ALA A 226 -14.31 6.06 6.11
C ALA A 226 -14.24 7.57 5.91
N LYS A 227 -14.91 8.11 4.87
CA LYS A 227 -14.99 9.55 4.62
C LYS A 227 -15.61 10.29 5.80
N MET A 228 -16.73 9.81 6.33
CA MET A 228 -17.41 10.40 7.50
C MET A 228 -16.55 10.38 8.76
N ALA A 229 -15.72 9.35 8.93
CA ALA A 229 -14.85 9.19 10.08
C ALA A 229 -13.50 9.91 9.93
N CYS A 230 -13.19 10.48 8.76
CA CYS A 230 -11.86 10.97 8.39
C CYS A 230 -10.76 9.89 8.57
N LYS A 231 -11.08 8.63 8.21
CA LYS A 231 -10.18 7.47 8.36
C LYS A 231 -9.88 6.80 7.02
N ASN A 232 -8.96 5.84 7.07
CA ASN A 232 -8.47 5.09 5.92
C ASN A 232 -8.98 3.64 5.91
N ILE A 233 -8.98 3.02 4.73
CA ILE A 233 -9.31 1.60 4.53
C ILE A 233 -8.18 0.94 3.75
N ILE A 234 -7.79 -0.28 4.14
CA ILE A 234 -6.96 -1.15 3.29
C ILE A 234 -7.85 -2.21 2.65
N PHE A 235 -7.84 -2.29 1.33
CA PHE A 235 -8.41 -3.40 0.56
C PHE A 235 -7.34 -4.41 0.21
N THR A 236 -7.61 -5.68 0.45
CA THR A 236 -6.69 -6.78 0.14
C THR A 236 -7.18 -7.62 -1.03
N SER A 237 -6.29 -7.95 -1.93
CA SER A 237 -6.53 -8.87 -3.05
C SER A 237 -5.28 -9.73 -3.23
N HIS A 238 -5.37 -10.85 -3.93
CA HIS A 238 -4.17 -11.61 -4.30
C HIS A 238 -3.80 -11.30 -5.74
N SER A 239 -4.54 -11.81 -6.72
CA SER A 239 -4.31 -11.48 -8.13
C SER A 239 -5.17 -10.35 -8.66
N ILE A 240 -4.69 -9.74 -9.75
CA ILE A 240 -5.46 -8.88 -10.64
C ILE A 240 -5.64 -9.62 -11.95
N LEU A 241 -6.84 -10.14 -12.22
CA LEU A 241 -7.08 -10.98 -13.40
C LEU A 241 -8.43 -10.65 -14.05
N PRO A 242 -8.51 -10.55 -15.39
CA PRO A 242 -9.77 -10.39 -16.10
C PRO A 242 -10.79 -11.49 -15.74
N GLU A 243 -12.08 -11.18 -15.82
CA GLU A 243 -13.15 -12.11 -15.41
C GLU A 243 -13.20 -13.34 -16.33
N GLU A 244 -12.85 -13.12 -17.60
CA GLU A 244 -12.74 -14.12 -18.66
C GLU A 244 -11.49 -15.00 -18.56
N ALA A 245 -10.48 -14.58 -17.79
CA ALA A 245 -9.23 -15.32 -17.66
C ALA A 245 -9.51 -16.68 -17.02
N LYS A 246 -9.14 -17.76 -17.71
CA LYS A 246 -9.33 -19.13 -17.21
C LYS A 246 -8.12 -19.53 -16.39
N TRP A 247 -8.36 -20.06 -15.20
CA TRP A 247 -7.30 -20.40 -14.25
C TRP A 247 -6.33 -21.44 -14.83
N GLU A 248 -6.84 -22.35 -15.66
CA GLU A 248 -6.09 -23.41 -16.33
C GLU A 248 -5.07 -22.87 -17.35
N GLU A 249 -5.26 -21.65 -17.87
CA GLU A 249 -4.36 -21.01 -18.84
C GLU A 249 -3.06 -20.52 -18.20
N PHE A 250 -3.01 -20.41 -16.87
CA PHE A 250 -1.83 -19.94 -16.14
C PHE A 250 -0.84 -21.06 -15.81
N GLY A 251 -1.16 -22.33 -16.13
CA GLY A 251 -0.22 -23.45 -16.02
C GLY A 251 0.09 -23.90 -14.59
N TRP A 252 -0.73 -23.48 -13.62
CA TRP A 252 -0.49 -23.76 -12.19
C TRP A 252 -1.15 -25.07 -11.79
N GLU A 253 -0.45 -25.93 -11.04
CA GLU A 253 -0.95 -27.23 -10.54
C GLU A 253 -1.97 -27.08 -9.39
N LEU A 254 -2.81 -26.05 -9.44
CA LEU A 254 -3.67 -25.62 -8.35
C LEU A 254 -5.15 -25.91 -8.62
N THR A 255 -5.91 -25.97 -7.52
CA THR A 255 -7.34 -26.28 -7.54
C THR A 255 -8.17 -25.09 -8.03
N GLU A 256 -9.38 -25.35 -8.55
CA GLU A 256 -10.36 -24.33 -8.94
C GLU A 256 -10.67 -23.31 -7.79
N ASN A 257 -10.43 -23.69 -6.53
CA ASN A 257 -10.59 -22.82 -5.38
C ASN A 257 -9.50 -21.74 -5.26
N GLU A 258 -8.28 -22.00 -5.73
CA GLU A 258 -7.17 -21.04 -5.66
C GLU A 258 -7.31 -19.94 -6.71
N GLY A 259 -7.95 -20.24 -7.84
CA GLY A 259 -8.33 -19.26 -8.84
C GLY A 259 -9.40 -18.27 -8.40
N ARG A 260 -9.97 -18.42 -7.19
CA ARG A 260 -10.94 -17.48 -6.62
C ARG A 260 -10.31 -16.34 -5.81
N TRP A 261 -9.01 -16.43 -5.52
CA TRP A 261 -8.23 -15.37 -4.88
C TRP A 261 -7.72 -14.41 -5.95
N ARG A 262 -8.67 -13.68 -6.53
CA ARG A 262 -8.42 -12.69 -7.57
C ARG A 262 -9.51 -11.62 -7.56
N THR A 263 -9.14 -10.43 -7.99
CA THR A 263 -10.06 -9.32 -8.28
C THR A 263 -9.89 -8.91 -9.74
N SER A 264 -10.97 -8.53 -10.42
CA SER A 264 -10.86 -8.07 -11.81
C SER A 264 -10.43 -6.61 -11.91
N PRO A 265 -9.71 -6.22 -12.99
CA PRO A 265 -9.40 -4.81 -13.27
C PRO A 265 -10.63 -3.91 -13.20
N ARG A 266 -11.79 -4.39 -13.68
CA ARG A 266 -13.07 -3.69 -13.62
C ARG A 266 -13.49 -3.34 -12.20
N VAL A 267 -13.36 -4.28 -11.25
CA VAL A 267 -13.73 -4.05 -9.84
C VAL A 267 -12.76 -3.08 -9.18
N ILE A 268 -11.46 -3.20 -9.44
CA ILE A 268 -10.45 -2.26 -8.93
C ILE A 268 -10.75 -0.84 -9.45
N GLN A 269 -10.97 -0.70 -10.76
CA GLN A 269 -11.32 0.60 -11.38
C GLN A 269 -12.60 1.18 -10.78
N TYR A 270 -13.63 0.35 -10.56
CA TYR A 270 -14.86 0.79 -9.89
C TYR A 270 -14.58 1.37 -8.49
N ILE A 271 -13.75 0.71 -7.68
CA ILE A 271 -13.37 1.20 -6.35
C ILE A 271 -12.61 2.53 -6.45
N ILE A 272 -11.68 2.64 -7.40
CA ILE A 272 -10.93 3.88 -7.67
C ILE A 272 -11.89 5.02 -8.01
N ASP A 273 -12.85 4.79 -8.91
CA ASP A 273 -13.80 5.81 -9.35
C ASP A 273 -14.73 6.25 -8.21
N GLU A 274 -15.21 5.32 -7.37
CA GLU A 274 -16.04 5.66 -6.21
C GLU A 274 -15.24 6.40 -5.13
N ALA A 275 -13.98 6.06 -4.91
CA ALA A 275 -13.09 6.78 -4.00
C ALA A 275 -12.82 8.22 -4.49
N ARG A 276 -12.57 8.40 -5.79
CA ARG A 276 -12.40 9.73 -6.42
C ARG A 276 -13.66 10.59 -6.28
N LYS A 277 -14.85 10.03 -6.49
CA LYS A 277 -16.13 10.75 -6.27
C LYS A 277 -16.29 11.25 -4.84
N LEU A 278 -15.64 10.61 -3.87
CA LEU A 278 -15.66 10.99 -2.46
C LEU A 278 -14.46 11.86 -2.05
N ASP A 279 -13.64 12.29 -3.01
CA ASP A 279 -12.41 13.05 -2.78
C ASP A 279 -11.53 12.35 -1.72
N MET A 280 -11.25 11.07 -1.96
CA MET A 280 -10.36 10.26 -1.13
C MET A 280 -8.97 10.15 -1.76
N GLU A 281 -7.93 10.06 -0.95
CA GLU A 281 -6.56 9.82 -1.42
C GLU A 281 -6.25 8.33 -1.58
N PHE A 282 -5.17 8.03 -2.32
CA PHE A 282 -4.66 6.68 -2.54
C PHE A 282 -3.28 6.55 -1.89
N TYR A 283 -3.19 5.72 -0.87
CA TYR A 283 -1.98 5.52 -0.07
C TYR A 283 -1.39 4.14 -0.28
N THR A 284 -0.09 4.02 -0.03
CA THR A 284 0.52 2.76 0.38
C THR A 284 0.21 2.45 1.85
N THR A 285 0.43 1.21 2.27
CA THR A 285 0.34 0.81 3.68
C THR A 285 1.42 1.51 4.52
N ALA A 286 2.61 1.75 3.97
CA ALA A 286 3.66 2.57 4.58
C ALA A 286 3.19 3.99 4.89
N GLU A 287 2.52 4.66 3.94
CA GLU A 287 2.02 6.02 4.11
C GLU A 287 0.89 6.09 5.15
N ILE A 288 -0.02 5.11 5.17
CA ILE A 288 -1.00 4.96 6.26
C ILE A 288 -0.29 4.82 7.62
N GLY A 289 0.84 4.11 7.65
CA GLY A 289 1.73 4.02 8.81
C GLY A 289 2.49 5.30 9.14
N GLY A 290 2.33 6.38 8.37
CA GLY A 290 3.01 7.66 8.57
C GLY A 290 4.46 7.68 8.12
N VAL A 291 4.87 6.74 7.26
CA VAL A 291 6.22 6.67 6.69
C VAL A 291 6.19 7.21 5.26
N ALA A 292 7.11 8.13 4.96
CA ALA A 292 7.23 8.75 3.65
C ALA A 292 7.88 7.79 2.63
N THR A 293 7.39 7.83 1.39
CA THR A 293 7.97 7.14 0.24
C THR A 293 8.43 8.17 -0.80
N PHE A 294 9.60 7.97 -1.41
CA PHE A 294 10.22 8.95 -2.33
C PHE A 294 10.70 8.28 -3.60
N ILE A 295 9.94 8.33 -4.69
CA ILE A 295 10.29 7.57 -5.90
C ILE A 295 11.68 7.88 -6.44
N ASP A 296 12.13 9.13 -6.30
CA ASP A 296 13.49 9.52 -6.65
C ASP A 296 14.46 9.33 -5.47
N PRO A 297 15.49 8.45 -5.58
CA PRO A 297 16.44 8.22 -4.51
C PRO A 297 17.35 9.43 -4.23
N HIS A 298 17.58 10.32 -5.20
CA HIS A 298 18.33 11.54 -4.96
C HIS A 298 17.50 12.54 -4.15
N PHE A 299 16.19 12.59 -4.40
CA PHE A 299 15.29 13.40 -3.58
C PHE A 299 15.27 12.88 -2.13
N GLU A 300 15.10 11.57 -1.95
CA GLU A 300 15.19 10.94 -0.62
C GLU A 300 16.51 11.30 0.10
N SER A 301 17.65 11.20 -0.60
CA SER A 301 18.97 11.52 -0.05
C SER A 301 19.08 12.98 0.40
N CYS A 302 18.52 13.91 -0.37
CA CYS A 302 18.47 15.33 0.02
C CYS A 302 17.67 15.55 1.31
N VAL A 303 16.53 14.87 1.44
CA VAL A 303 15.69 14.93 2.63
C VAL A 303 16.41 14.35 3.85
N ARG A 304 17.05 13.18 3.70
CA ARG A 304 17.87 12.57 4.76
C ARG A 304 18.96 13.51 5.24
N LYS A 305 19.70 14.12 4.30
CA LYS A 305 20.75 15.10 4.62
C LYS A 305 20.20 16.35 5.33
N LYS A 306 19.06 16.87 4.86
CA LYS A 306 18.41 18.07 5.41
C LYS A 306 17.93 17.89 6.85
N LEU A 307 17.47 16.67 7.18
CA LEU A 307 16.88 16.33 8.47
C LEU A 307 17.80 15.50 9.36
N HIS A 308 19.03 15.21 8.91
CA HIS A 308 20.00 14.37 9.62
C HIS A 308 19.46 12.98 9.98
N ILE A 309 18.71 12.37 9.06
CA ILE A 309 18.14 11.03 9.22
C ILE A 309 19.11 10.01 8.61
N SER A 310 19.49 9.00 9.38
CA SER A 310 20.36 7.92 8.92
C SER A 310 19.63 6.94 8.00
N GLU A 311 20.38 6.25 7.12
CA GLU A 311 19.83 5.28 6.15
C GLU A 311 19.07 4.12 6.80
N ASP A 312 19.43 3.76 8.04
CA ASP A 312 18.76 2.73 8.82
C ASP A 312 17.45 3.21 9.48
N LYS A 313 17.01 4.44 9.23
CA LYS A 313 15.73 4.96 9.76
C LYS A 313 14.74 5.25 8.64
N TRP A 314 13.47 5.02 8.95
CA TRP A 314 12.38 5.53 8.14
C TRP A 314 12.29 7.05 8.27
N ILE A 315 11.93 7.71 7.18
CA ILE A 315 11.59 9.13 7.18
C ILE A 315 10.11 9.23 7.53
N LEU A 316 9.78 9.83 8.68
CA LEU A 316 8.40 9.93 9.12
C LEU A 316 7.76 11.18 8.51
N ILE A 317 6.52 11.06 8.02
CA ILE A 317 5.81 12.14 7.33
C ILE A 317 5.70 13.38 8.23
N HIS A 318 5.53 13.20 9.54
CA HIS A 318 5.45 14.32 10.48
C HIS A 318 6.76 15.13 10.61
N GLU A 319 7.92 14.55 10.29
CA GLU A 319 9.20 15.27 10.27
C GLU A 319 9.23 16.23 9.08
N LEU A 320 8.66 15.82 7.94
CA LEU A 320 8.59 16.60 6.71
C LEU A 320 7.64 17.80 6.83
N MET A 321 6.59 17.67 7.65
CA MET A 321 5.66 18.76 7.98
C MET A 321 6.36 19.95 8.65
N SER A 322 7.55 19.78 9.24
CA SER A 322 8.28 20.87 9.89
C SER A 322 9.06 21.77 8.92
N VAL A 323 9.26 21.30 7.68
CA VAL A 323 10.11 21.97 6.70
C VAL A 323 9.36 23.09 5.99
N LYS A 324 9.91 24.31 6.08
CA LYS A 324 9.37 25.51 5.39
C LYS A 324 10.12 25.90 4.13
N GLU A 325 11.40 25.53 4.05
CA GLU A 325 12.26 25.85 2.91
C GLU A 325 13.07 24.62 2.54
N LEU A 326 13.10 24.30 1.25
CA LEU A 326 13.79 23.13 0.73
C LEU A 326 14.58 23.51 -0.53
N ASP A 327 15.90 23.29 -0.47
CA ASP A 327 16.80 23.47 -1.60
C ASP A 327 17.19 22.09 -2.15
N LEU A 328 16.71 21.81 -3.36
CA LEU A 328 16.95 20.60 -4.13
C LEU A 328 17.80 20.90 -5.38
N ARG A 329 18.47 22.06 -5.46
CA ARG A 329 19.19 22.47 -6.67
C ARG A 329 20.35 21.52 -7.01
N ASN A 330 20.47 21.18 -8.29
CA ASN A 330 21.59 20.40 -8.83
C ASN A 330 21.78 19.05 -8.11
N GLN A 331 20.70 18.29 -7.95
CA GLN A 331 20.68 17.01 -7.24
C GLN A 331 20.38 15.83 -8.17
N ASN A 332 20.33 16.05 -9.48
CA ASN A 332 19.99 15.02 -10.48
C ASN A 332 18.60 14.39 -10.24
N ILE A 333 17.67 15.15 -9.65
CA ILE A 333 16.31 14.69 -9.36
C ILE A 333 15.49 14.69 -10.65
N LYS A 334 14.68 13.65 -10.84
CA LYS A 334 13.76 13.45 -11.97
C LYS A 334 12.29 13.49 -11.53
N SER A 335 11.99 13.07 -10.31
CA SER A 335 10.62 13.04 -9.77
C SER A 335 10.51 13.80 -8.45
N LEU A 336 9.38 14.49 -8.27
CA LEU A 336 9.01 15.17 -7.03
C LEU A 336 8.07 14.34 -6.15
N ASP A 337 7.80 13.07 -6.46
CA ASP A 337 7.00 12.24 -5.55
C ASP A 337 7.65 12.18 -4.16
N GLY A 338 6.82 12.44 -3.16
CA GLY A 338 7.21 12.69 -1.78
C GLY A 338 7.14 14.16 -1.38
N ILE A 339 7.06 15.10 -2.33
CA ILE A 339 6.92 16.53 -2.00
C ILE A 339 5.59 16.83 -1.31
N GLN A 340 4.53 16.07 -1.62
CA GLN A 340 3.18 16.23 -1.06
C GLN A 340 3.13 16.15 0.47
N TYR A 341 4.12 15.53 1.12
CA TYR A 341 4.22 15.46 2.58
C TYR A 341 4.64 16.79 3.22
N PHE A 342 5.25 17.70 2.46
CA PHE A 342 5.78 18.97 2.94
C PHE A 342 4.69 20.06 2.99
N ILE A 343 3.61 19.79 3.72
CA ILE A 343 2.39 20.64 3.77
C ILE A 343 2.65 22.09 4.21
N ASN A 344 3.77 22.34 4.89
CA ASN A 344 4.16 23.65 5.41
C ASN A 344 5.30 24.28 4.60
N LEU A 345 5.67 23.69 3.46
CA LEU A 345 6.69 24.24 2.56
C LEU A 345 6.22 25.57 1.98
N GLU A 346 7.04 26.60 2.12
CA GLU A 346 6.78 27.94 1.60
C GLU A 346 7.70 28.27 0.42
N LYS A 347 8.94 27.76 0.44
CA LYS A 347 9.94 28.00 -0.60
C LYS A 347 10.58 26.70 -1.08
N LEU A 348 10.63 26.51 -2.39
CA LEU A 348 11.21 25.34 -3.02
C LEU A 348 12.17 25.76 -4.14
N ASN A 349 13.40 25.26 -4.10
CA ASN A 349 14.34 25.42 -5.19
C ASN A 349 14.61 24.07 -5.86
N ILE A 350 14.16 23.90 -7.09
CA ILE A 350 14.34 22.69 -7.91
C ILE A 350 15.21 22.95 -9.13
N SER A 351 15.93 24.08 -9.18
CA SER A 351 16.77 24.43 -10.33
C SER A 351 17.86 23.39 -10.62
N GLN A 352 18.26 23.28 -11.87
CA GLN A 352 19.33 22.37 -12.32
C GLN A 352 19.02 20.89 -12.05
N ASN A 353 17.76 20.48 -12.24
CA ASN A 353 17.33 19.08 -12.18
C ASN A 353 16.62 18.67 -13.46
N GLN A 354 16.21 17.40 -13.57
CA GLN A 354 15.52 16.82 -14.72
C GLN A 354 14.02 16.64 -14.44
N ILE A 355 13.44 17.53 -13.63
CA ILE A 355 12.03 17.47 -13.23
C ILE A 355 11.17 18.08 -14.34
N THR A 356 10.35 17.23 -14.96
CA THR A 356 9.40 17.63 -16.01
C THR A 356 7.97 17.75 -15.51
N ASP A 357 7.57 16.92 -14.53
CA ASP A 357 6.24 16.95 -13.93
C ASP A 357 6.21 17.79 -12.65
N LEU A 358 5.39 18.85 -12.66
CA LEU A 358 5.22 19.78 -11.54
C LEU A 358 3.84 19.68 -10.88
N ARG A 359 2.96 18.77 -11.33
CA ARG A 359 1.57 18.68 -10.84
C ARG A 359 1.49 18.48 -9.32
N LEU A 360 2.45 17.77 -8.74
CA LEU A 360 2.51 17.55 -7.29
C LEU A 360 2.71 18.83 -6.46
N LEU A 361 3.20 19.92 -7.06
CA LEU A 361 3.32 21.21 -6.37
C LEU A 361 1.96 21.81 -6.01
N GLU A 362 0.90 21.46 -6.75
CA GLU A 362 -0.48 21.87 -6.46
C GLU A 362 -0.99 21.30 -5.13
N LYS A 363 -0.42 20.17 -4.68
CA LYS A 363 -0.77 19.54 -3.38
C LYS A 363 -0.21 20.31 -2.18
N LEU A 364 0.62 21.34 -2.38
CA LEU A 364 1.24 22.11 -1.29
C LEU A 364 0.43 23.36 -0.95
N PRO A 365 -0.30 23.39 0.17
CA PRO A 365 -1.20 24.50 0.47
C PRO A 365 -0.45 25.81 0.75
N LYS A 366 0.75 25.74 1.33
CA LYS A 366 1.53 26.91 1.77
C LYS A 366 2.66 27.34 0.83
N LEU A 367 2.86 26.65 -0.30
CA LEU A 367 3.93 26.96 -1.23
C LEU A 367 3.68 28.32 -1.89
N LYS A 368 4.67 29.20 -1.86
CA LYS A 368 4.59 30.57 -2.40
C LYS A 368 5.62 30.81 -3.50
N HIS A 369 6.84 30.32 -3.31
CA HIS A 369 7.96 30.60 -4.20
C HIS A 369 8.60 29.31 -4.69
N VAL A 370 8.67 29.15 -6.01
CA VAL A 370 9.33 28.01 -6.66
C VAL A 370 10.40 28.53 -7.62
N LYS A 371 11.64 28.08 -7.43
CA LYS A 371 12.73 28.36 -8.38
C LYS A 371 12.99 27.13 -9.24
N LYS A 372 12.85 27.27 -10.56
CA LYS A 372 13.16 26.24 -11.56
C LYS A 372 13.98 26.88 -12.68
N ASP A 373 15.29 26.63 -12.64
CA ASP A 373 16.32 27.23 -13.51
C ASP A 373 16.34 28.77 -13.44
N GLU A 374 16.63 29.47 -14.54
CA GLU A 374 16.60 30.94 -14.61
C GLU A 374 15.19 31.54 -14.41
N TYR A 375 14.17 30.70 -14.24
CA TYR A 375 12.79 31.13 -14.04
C TYR A 375 12.37 31.02 -12.57
N LEU A 376 11.93 32.15 -12.01
CA LEU A 376 11.21 32.20 -10.74
C LEU A 376 9.71 32.14 -11.04
N PHE A 377 9.03 31.16 -10.44
CA PHE A 377 7.58 31.05 -10.46
C PHE A 377 7.04 31.52 -9.11
N ASP A 378 6.26 32.60 -9.12
CA ASP A 378 5.37 32.92 -8.00
C ASP A 378 4.06 32.14 -8.22
N GLN A 379 3.71 31.23 -7.31
CA GLN A 379 2.44 30.49 -7.38
C GLN A 379 1.23 31.37 -7.01
N ALA A 380 1.30 32.67 -7.24
CA ALA A 380 0.27 33.64 -6.94
C ALA A 380 -0.89 33.61 -7.96
N VAL A 381 -1.50 32.45 -8.20
CA VAL A 381 -2.85 32.32 -8.74
C VAL A 381 -3.50 31.08 -8.14
N LYS A 382 -3.90 31.16 -6.85
CA LYS A 382 -4.89 30.26 -6.27
C LYS A 382 -6.18 31.07 -6.13
N ASN A 383 -7.00 31.09 -7.19
CA ASN A 383 -8.41 31.45 -7.14
C ASN A 383 -9.24 30.17 -7.01
#